data_AF-A0A4Q7EVL2-F1
#
_entry.id   AF-A0A4Q7EVL2-F1
#
_cell.length_a   1.000
_cell.length_b   1.000
_cell.length_c   1.000
_cell.angle_alpha   90.00
_cell.angle_beta   90.00
_cell.angle_gamma   90.00
#
_symmetry.space_group_name_H-M   'P 1'
#
loop_
_entity.id
_entity.type
_entity.pdbx_description
1 polymer ?
#
loop_
_entity_poly.entity_id
_entity_poly.type
_entity_poly.pdbx_seq_one_letter_code
_entity_poly.pdbx_strand_id
1 'polypeptide(L)' 'MAKEIKQLRKQAEKAARAAKAAADAEVSEQLRTLARAFQNQADVLKSKKRADKKHKKQR' A
#
# COMPACT_ATOMS: atom_id res chain seq x y z
N MET A 1 -5.00 12.43 -2.62
CA MET A 1 -4.34 11.56 -1.62
C MET A 1 -5.25 10.53 -0.95
N ALA A 2 -6.40 10.87 -0.34
CA ALA A 2 -7.18 9.86 0.42
C ALA A 2 -7.78 8.73 -0.46
N LYS A 3 -8.22 9.04 -1.68
CA LYS A 3 -8.69 8.05 -2.66
C LYS A 3 -7.55 7.14 -3.13
N GLU A 4 -6.38 7.70 -3.43
CA GLU A 4 -5.19 6.95 -3.85
C GLU A 4 -4.69 5.99 -2.77
N ILE A 5 -4.64 6.43 -1.50
CA ILE A 5 -4.30 5.56 -0.36
C ILE A 5 -5.27 4.37 -0.26
N LYS A 6 -6.58 4.59 -0.50
CA LYS A 6 -7.57 3.50 -0.51
C LYS A 6 -7.35 2.53 -1.69
N GLN A 7 -7.01 3.04 -2.87
CA GLN A 7 -6.70 2.22 -4.04
C GLN A 7 -5.47 1.35 -3.82
N LEU A 8 -4.40 1.92 -3.27
CA LEU A 8 -3.17 1.17 -2.94
C LEU A 8 -3.43 0.07 -1.90
N ARG A 9 -4.23 0.36 -0.87
CA ARG A 9 -4.64 -0.66 0.11
C ARG A 9 -5.43 -1.79 -0.54
N LYS A 10 -6.37 -1.46 -1.44
CA LYS A 10 -7.14 -2.46 -2.19
C LYS A 10 -6.24 -3.31 -3.10
N GLN A 11 -5.23 -2.71 -3.73
CA GLN A 11 -4.23 -3.43 -4.53
C GLN A 11 -3.37 -4.35 -3.66
N ALA A 12 -2.92 -3.89 -2.49
CA ALA A 12 -2.22 -4.72 -1.52
C ALA A 12 -3.05 -5.94 -1.07
N GLU A 13 -4.33 -5.74 -0.75
CA GLU A 13 -5.22 -6.84 -0.37
C GLU A 13 -5.48 -7.83 -1.51
N LYS A 14 -5.56 -7.35 -2.76
CA LYS A 14 -5.68 -8.22 -3.94
C LYS A 14 -4.41 -9.05 -4.13
N ALA A 15 -3.24 -8.43 -4.08
CA ALA A 15 -1.95 -9.13 -4.20
C ALA A 15 -1.76 -10.15 -3.07
N ALA A 16 -2.14 -9.82 -1.84
CA ALA A 16 -2.08 -10.75 -0.71
C ALA A 16 -3.03 -11.94 -0.86
N ARG A 17 -4.25 -11.72 -1.39
CA ARG A 17 -5.18 -12.82 -1.71
C ARG A 17 -4.64 -13.70 -2.83
N ALA A 18 -4.10 -13.10 -3.89
CA ALA A 18 -3.48 -13.83 -4.99
C ALA A 18 -2.29 -14.67 -4.49
N ALA A 19 -1.45 -14.13 -3.62
CA ALA A 19 -0.34 -14.86 -3.02
C ALA A 19 -0.80 -16.08 -2.21
N LYS A 20 -1.92 -15.97 -1.49
CA LYS A 20 -2.50 -17.10 -0.73
C LYS A 20 -3.08 -18.18 -1.64
N ALA A 21 -3.59 -17.80 -2.80
CA ALA A 21 -4.16 -18.72 -3.78
C ALA A 21 -3.12 -19.32 -4.74
N ALA A 22 -1.93 -18.74 -4.82
CA ALA A 22 -0.85 -19.24 -5.65
C ALA A 22 -0.31 -20.57 -5.11
N ALA A 23 -0.33 -21.62 -5.94
CA ALA A 23 0.27 -22.92 -5.64
C ALA A 23 1.80 -22.90 -5.78
N ASP A 24 2.30 -22.07 -6.69
CA ASP A 24 3.74 -21.88 -6.89
C ASP A 24 4.32 -20.98 -5.81
N ALA A 25 5.39 -21.44 -5.18
CA ALA A 25 6.03 -20.76 -4.05
C ALA A 25 6.72 -19.46 -4.47
N GLU A 26 7.35 -19.42 -5.65
CA GLU A 26 8.03 -18.24 -6.17
C GLU A 26 7.01 -17.15 -6.53
N VAL A 27 5.93 -17.53 -7.22
CA VAL A 27 4.82 -16.63 -7.54
C VAL A 27 4.13 -16.13 -6.26
N SER A 28 3.94 -17.00 -5.27
CA SER A 28 3.38 -16.60 -3.96
C SER A 28 4.27 -15.56 -3.28
N GLU A 29 5.58 -15.74 -3.29
CA GLU A 29 6.54 -14.81 -2.68
C GLU A 29 6.60 -13.46 -3.42
N GLN A 30 6.62 -13.48 -4.75
CA GLN A 30 6.58 -12.27 -5.57
C GLN A 30 5.32 -11.45 -5.30
N LEU A 31 4.16 -12.12 -5.19
CA LEU A 31 2.88 -11.47 -4.87
C LEU A 31 2.84 -10.91 -3.44
N ARG A 32 3.49 -11.57 -2.47
CA ARG A 32 3.66 -11.04 -1.11
C ARG A 32 4.53 -9.79 -1.11
N THR A 33 5.62 -9.80 -1.86
CA THR A 33 6.52 -8.65 -2.03
C THR A 33 5.78 -7.47 -2.64
N LEU A 34 4.98 -7.72 -3.69
CA LEU A 34 4.14 -6.71 -4.32
C LEU A 34 3.08 -6.15 -3.35
N ALA A 35 2.44 -7.00 -2.55
CA ALA A 35 1.49 -6.55 -1.52
C ALA A 35 2.15 -5.61 -0.50
N ARG A 36 3.36 -5.93 -0.05
CA ARG A 36 4.14 -5.09 0.86
C ARG A 36 4.54 -3.76 0.21
N ALA A 37 4.93 -3.76 -1.06
CA ALA A 37 5.25 -2.53 -1.80
C ALA A 37 4.05 -1.57 -1.85
N PHE A 38 2.84 -2.08 -2.11
CA PHE A 38 1.62 -1.25 -2.12
C PHE A 38 1.27 -0.71 -0.73
N GLN A 39 1.48 -1.48 0.34
CA GLN A 39 1.30 -0.98 1.72
C GLN A 39 2.27 0.16 2.03
N ASN A 40 3.55 -0.02 1.70
CA ASN A 40 4.59 1.00 1.90
C ASN A 40 4.24 2.30 1.16
N GLN A 41 3.79 2.22 -0.10
CA GLN A 41 3.35 3.39 -0.85
C GLN A 41 2.15 4.09 -0.19
N ALA A 42 1.18 3.32 0.30
CA ALA A 42 0.03 3.87 0.99
C ALA A 42 0.42 4.61 2.29
N ASP A 43 1.39 4.08 3.04
CA ASP A 43 1.88 4.70 4.26
C ASP A 43 2.74 5.94 4.00
N VAL A 44 3.59 5.93 2.97
CA VAL A 44 4.32 7.13 2.54
C VAL A 44 3.35 8.26 2.17
N LEU A 45 2.30 7.97 1.38
CA LEU A 45 1.29 8.97 1.02
C LEU A 45 0.49 9.45 2.24
N LYS A 46 0.19 8.57 3.19
CA LYS A 46 -0.48 8.93 4.44
C LYS A 46 0.39 9.86 5.29
N SER A 47 1.69 9.58 5.38
CA SER A 47 2.67 10.40 6.10
C SER A 47 2.87 11.76 5.43
N LYS A 48 2.98 11.82 4.09
CA LYS A 48 3.00 13.08 3.33
C LYS A 48 1.77 13.93 3.60
N LYS A 49 0.57 13.32 3.58
CA LYS A 49 -0.69 14.02 3.92
C LYS A 49 -0.70 14.57 5.36
N ARG A 50 -0.09 13.87 6.32
CA ARG A 50 0.01 14.34 7.71
C ARG A 50 0.99 15.50 7.84
N ALA A 51 2.12 15.44 7.15
CA ALA A 51 3.11 16.51 7.11
C ALA A 51 2.53 17.81 6.51
N ASP A 52 1.84 17.70 5.37
CA ASP A 52 1.16 18.82 4.71
C ASP A 52 0.14 19.51 5.63
N LYS A 53 -0.69 18.72 6.33
CA LYS A 53 -1.64 19.26 7.33
C LYS A 53 -0.95 19.97 8.49
N LYS A 54 0.20 19.47 8.97
CA LYS A 54 0.96 20.11 10.05
C LYS A 54 1.52 21.45 9.59
N HIS A 55 2.04 21.51 8.37
CA HIS A 55 2.60 22.72 7.79
C HIS A 55 1.55 23.80 7.52
N LYS A 56 0.32 23.41 7.17
CA LYS A 56 -0.81 24.34 7.00
C LYS A 56 -1.36 24.90 8.31
N LYS A 57 -1.16 24.23 9.45
CA LYS A 57 -1.61 24.69 10.77
C LYS A 57 -0.61 25.64 11.46
N GLN A 58 0.61 25.75 10.93
CA GLN A 58 1.70 26.60 11.46
C GLN A 58 1.90 27.90 10.67
N ARG A 59 1.08 28.14 9.64
CA ARG A 59 0.99 29.42 8.91
C ARG A 59 -0.34 30.07 9.22
#